data_AF-A0A4Y8IF83-F1
#
_entry.id   AF-A0A4Y8IF83-F1
#
_cell.length_a   1.000
_cell.length_b   1.000
_cell.length_c   1.000
_cell.angle_alpha   90.00
_cell.angle_beta   90.00
_cell.angle_gamma   90.00
#
_symmetry.space_group_name_H-M   'P 1'
#
loop_
_entity.id
_entity.type
_entity.pdbx_description
1 polymer ?
#
loop_
_entity_poly.entity_id
_entity_poly.type
_entity_poly.pdbx_seq_one_letter_code
_entity_poly.pdbx_strand_id
1 'polypeptide(L)'
;MSEYYRNEIHRLQQEKSYLLTKLGQSIYYQYRIGQVYSEELKDFGEQINELDQYIHQLSIKLSGQDATQAWRCQCGNLIESDDVYCSKCGENTEKAEEESQTDCDTCGTSIVIHSNFCHVCGSRQSQG
;
A
#
# COMPACT_ATOMS: atom_id res chain seq x y z
N MET A 1 10.14 -0.67 -22.95
CA MET A 1 9.32 0.50 -22.55
C MET A 1 8.73 0.30 -21.16
N SER A 2 7.87 -0.70 -20.91
CA SER A 2 7.29 -0.90 -19.55
C SER A 2 8.30 -1.30 -18.46
N GLU A 3 9.38 -1.99 -18.82
CA GLU A 3 10.43 -2.41 -17.87
C GLU A 3 11.29 -1.24 -17.37
N TYR A 4 11.56 -0.25 -18.23
CA TYR A 4 12.24 0.98 -17.83
C TYR A 4 11.45 1.73 -16.75
N TYR A 5 10.13 1.90 -16.95
CA TYR A 5 9.27 2.55 -15.97
C TYR A 5 9.18 1.79 -14.65
N ARG A 6 9.17 0.45 -14.66
CA ARG A 6 9.20 -0.35 -13.42
C ARG A 6 10.49 -0.15 -12.64
N ASN A 7 11.64 -0.16 -13.31
CA ASN A 7 12.93 0.03 -12.66
C ASN A 7 13.08 1.45 -12.12
N GLU A 8 12.58 2.44 -12.86
CA GLU A 8 12.60 3.84 -12.41
C GLU A 8 11.68 4.07 -11.21
N ILE A 9 10.48 3.47 -11.17
CA ILE A 9 9.60 3.50 -10.00
C ILE A 9 10.29 2.89 -8.77
N HIS A 10 10.96 1.75 -8.93
CA HIS A 10 11.67 1.11 -7.84
C HIS A 10 12.84 1.97 -7.31
N ARG A 11 13.60 2.60 -8.22
CA ARG A 11 14.66 3.57 -7.86
C ARG A 11 14.09 4.73 -7.04
N LEU A 12 13.01 5.33 -7.52
CA LEU A 12 12.35 6.47 -6.86
C LEU A 12 11.76 6.08 -5.49
N GLN A 13 11.24 4.86 -5.34
CA GLN A 13 10.75 4.34 -4.05
C GLN A 13 11.88 4.15 -3.03
N GLN A 14 13.04 3.65 -3.46
CA GLN A 14 14.21 3.54 -2.59
C GLN A 14 14.73 4.91 -2.17
N GLU A 15 14.76 5.87 -3.10
CA GLU A 15 15.16 7.25 -2.83
C GLU A 15 14.20 7.93 -1.83
N LYS A 16 12.88 7.76 -2.01
CA LYS A 16 11.85 8.22 -1.05
C LYS A 16 12.07 7.63 0.35
N SER A 17 12.30 6.32 0.44
CA SER A 17 12.54 5.63 1.72
C SER A 17 13.78 6.14 2.46
N TYR A 18 14.85 6.41 1.71
CA TYR A 18 16.08 7.01 2.25
C TYR A 18 15.83 8.42 2.81
N LEU A 19 15.14 9.28 2.04
CA LEU A 19 14.84 10.65 2.46
C LEU A 19 13.93 10.70 3.69
N LEU A 20 12.92 9.82 3.76
CA LEU A 20 12.04 9.69 4.94
C LEU A 20 12.80 9.26 6.20
N THR A 21 13.76 8.35 6.05
CA THR A 21 14.64 7.94 7.16
C THR A 21 15.46 9.11 7.67
N LYS A 22 16.02 9.94 6.78
CA LYS A 22 16.80 11.13 7.15
C LYS A 22 15.93 12.20 7.81
N LEU A 23 14.71 12.39 7.33
CA LEU A 23 13.73 13.29 7.94
C LEU A 23 13.43 12.88 9.38
N GLY A 24 13.13 11.59 9.62
CA GLY A 24 12.89 11.06 10.98
C GLY A 24 14.08 11.22 11.91
N GLN A 25 15.31 10.99 11.43
CA GLN A 25 16.54 11.22 12.19
C GLN A 25 16.70 12.70 12.61
N SER A 26 16.40 13.62 11.69
CA SER A 26 16.48 15.07 11.95
C SER A 26 15.44 15.53 12.97
N ILE A 27 14.19 15.08 12.84
CA ILE A 27 13.11 15.42 13.79
C ILE A 27 13.44 14.84 15.18
N TYR A 28 13.93 13.61 15.26
CA TYR A 28 14.33 13.00 16.53
C TYR A 28 15.49 13.75 17.20
N TYR A 29 16.48 14.19 16.43
CA TYR A 29 17.55 15.04 16.94
C TYR A 29 17.01 16.37 17.51
N GLN A 30 16.12 17.05 16.77
CA GLN A 30 15.49 18.29 17.21
C GLN A 30 14.68 18.09 18.51
N TYR A 31 13.97 16.96 18.64
CA TYR A 31 13.24 16.61 19.87
C TYR A 31 14.19 16.47 21.06
N ARG A 32 15.34 15.80 20.84
CA ARG A 32 16.35 15.56 21.87
C ARG A 32 17.02 16.82 22.40
N ILE A 33 17.08 17.87 21.59
CA ILE A 33 17.62 19.17 22.00
C ILE A 33 16.52 20.14 22.49
N GLY A 34 15.30 19.65 22.70
CA GLY A 34 14.18 20.43 23.25
C GLY A 34 13.52 21.38 22.26
N GLN A 35 13.71 21.15 20.95
CA GLN A 35 13.26 22.01 19.87
C GLN A 35 12.24 21.32 18.95
N VAL A 36 11.11 20.76 19.41
CA VAL A 36 10.06 20.31 18.45
C VAL A 36 8.63 20.49 18.92
N TYR A 37 7.90 21.36 18.20
CA TYR A 37 6.73 21.08 17.36
C TYR A 37 6.53 22.33 16.48
N SER A 38 7.07 22.35 15.25
CA SER A 38 6.82 23.44 14.30
C SER A 38 5.62 23.10 13.42
N GLU A 39 4.78 24.09 13.13
CA GLU A 39 3.65 23.98 12.18
C GLU A 39 4.11 23.50 10.79
N GLU A 40 5.35 23.76 10.42
CA GLU A 40 5.96 23.38 9.15
C GLU A 40 6.11 21.85 8.97
N LEU A 41 6.41 21.12 10.05
CA LEU A 41 6.44 19.65 10.00
C LEU A 41 5.06 19.04 9.79
N LYS A 42 4.02 19.74 10.25
CA LYS A 42 2.62 19.34 10.03
C LYS A 42 2.24 19.52 8.55
N ASP A 43 2.61 20.65 7.95
CA ASP A 43 2.33 20.95 6.54
C ASP A 43 2.97 19.93 5.59
N PHE A 44 4.24 19.56 5.81
CA PHE A 44 4.88 18.50 5.02
C PHE A 44 4.19 17.13 5.18
N GLY A 45 3.72 16.81 6.38
CA GLY A 45 2.95 15.59 6.63
C GLY A 45 1.63 15.57 5.86
N GLU A 46 0.93 16.71 5.80
CA GLU A 46 -0.31 16.88 5.05
C GLU A 46 -0.08 16.71 3.54
N GLN A 47 0.95 17.35 2.97
CA GLN A 47 1.31 17.20 1.56
C GLN A 47 1.70 15.76 1.18
N ILE A 48 2.44 15.05 2.05
CA ILE A 48 2.81 13.65 1.81
C ILE A 48 1.56 12.75 1.81
N ASN A 49 0.63 12.98 2.73
CA ASN A 49 -0.63 12.24 2.81
C ASN A 49 -1.49 12.44 1.54
N GLU A 50 -1.58 13.65 1.01
CA GLU A 50 -2.29 13.92 -0.25
C GLU A 50 -1.67 13.15 -1.43
N LEU A 51 -0.34 13.13 -1.52
CA LEU A 51 0.38 12.39 -2.55
C LEU A 51 0.15 10.88 -2.45
N ASP A 52 0.19 10.31 -1.24
CA ASP A 52 -0.02 8.87 -1.04
C ASP A 52 -1.46 8.44 -1.41
N GLN A 53 -2.45 9.26 -1.09
CA GLN A 53 -3.85 9.03 -1.53
C GLN A 53 -3.98 9.08 -3.06
N TYR A 54 -3.34 10.05 -3.71
CA TYR A 54 -3.40 10.18 -5.16
C TYR A 54 -2.67 9.03 -5.88
N ILE A 55 -1.50 8.62 -5.40
CA ILE A 55 -0.77 7.44 -5.90
C ILE A 55 -1.65 6.20 -5.80
N HIS A 56 -2.31 5.98 -4.66
CA HIS A 56 -3.20 4.84 -4.47
C HIS A 56 -4.38 4.83 -5.46
N GLN A 57 -5.03 5.99 -5.67
CA GLN A 57 -6.10 6.12 -6.66
C GLN A 57 -5.63 5.77 -8.08
N LEU A 58 -4.44 6.23 -8.46
CA LEU A 58 -3.86 5.91 -9.76
C LEU A 58 -3.50 4.42 -9.87
N SER A 59 -2.99 3.81 -8.81
CA SER A 59 -2.71 2.38 -8.75
C SER A 59 -3.98 1.54 -8.95
N ILE A 60 -5.11 1.90 -8.31
CA ILE A 60 -6.41 1.24 -8.52
C ILE A 60 -6.87 1.37 -9.97
N LYS A 61 -6.77 2.57 -10.57
CA LYS A 61 -7.17 2.80 -11.96
C LYS A 61 -6.32 2.00 -12.96
N LEU A 62 -5.04 1.79 -12.66
CA LEU A 62 -4.13 0.94 -13.44
C LEU A 62 -4.45 -0.55 -13.31
N SER A 63 -4.79 -1.03 -12.11
CA SER A 63 -5.16 -2.43 -11.89
C SER A 63 -6.59 -2.76 -12.37
N GLY A 64 -7.48 -1.77 -12.46
CA GLY A 64 -8.83 -1.92 -13.02
C GLY A 64 -8.90 -2.12 -14.54
N GLN A 65 -7.78 -2.08 -15.26
CA GLN A 65 -7.74 -2.33 -16.71
C GLN A 65 -7.45 -3.80 -17.09
N ASP A 66 -7.09 -4.66 -16.14
CA ASP A 66 -6.84 -6.10 -16.35
C ASP A 66 -7.44 -6.94 -15.22
N ALA A 67 -8.72 -6.73 -14.89
CA ALA A 67 -9.45 -7.60 -13.97
C ALA A 67 -9.97 -8.86 -14.70
N THR A 68 -9.06 -9.67 -15.26
CA THR A 68 -9.27 -11.11 -15.20
C THR A 68 -8.67 -11.55 -13.88
N GLN A 69 -9.51 -11.96 -12.93
CA GLN A 69 -9.09 -12.51 -11.64
C GLN A 69 -8.31 -13.80 -11.89
N ALA A 70 -7.03 -13.64 -12.22
CA ALA A 70 -6.14 -14.73 -12.55
C ALA A 70 -5.14 -14.87 -11.40
N TRP A 71 -5.31 -15.92 -10.59
CA TRP A 71 -4.41 -16.24 -9.49
C TRP A 71 -3.27 -17.12 -10.02
N ARG A 72 -2.06 -16.98 -9.46
CA ARG A 72 -0.90 -17.80 -9.86
C ARG A 72 -0.69 -18.92 -8.83
N CYS A 73 -0.85 -20.17 -9.26
CA CYS A 73 -0.60 -21.37 -8.48
C CYS A 73 0.86 -21.48 -8.05
N GLN A 74 1.14 -22.19 -6.95
CA GLN A 74 2.52 -22.48 -6.49
C GLN A 74 3.37 -23.20 -7.55
N CYS A 75 2.76 -23.96 -8.46
CA CYS A 75 3.45 -24.59 -9.59
C CYS A 75 3.80 -23.61 -10.74
N GLY A 76 3.41 -22.34 -10.61
CA GLY A 76 3.65 -21.27 -11.58
C GLY A 76 2.57 -21.12 -12.66
N ASN A 77 1.53 -21.97 -12.66
CA ASN A 77 0.41 -21.88 -13.60
C ASN A 77 -0.55 -20.73 -13.23
N LEU A 78 -1.08 -20.04 -14.24
CA LEU A 78 -2.13 -19.03 -14.05
C LEU A 78 -3.49 -19.76 -14.05
N ILE A 79 -4.32 -19.48 -13.05
CA ILE A 79 -5.64 -20.10 -12.85
C ILE A 79 -6.69 -19.00 -12.94
N GLU A 80 -7.70 -19.21 -13.78
CA GLU A 80 -8.85 -18.32 -13.90
C GLU A 80 -9.79 -18.51 -12.69
N SER A 81 -10.47 -17.45 -12.26
CA SER A 81 -11.16 -17.32 -10.96
C SER A 81 -12.16 -18.40 -10.56
N ASP A 82 -12.57 -19.24 -11.50
CA ASP A 82 -13.68 -20.18 -11.36
C ASP A 82 -13.21 -21.64 -11.21
N ASP A 83 -11.91 -21.91 -11.40
CA ASP A 83 -11.35 -23.25 -11.28
C ASP A 83 -11.01 -23.59 -9.81
N VAL A 84 -11.55 -24.70 -9.31
CA VAL A 84 -11.32 -25.24 -7.94
C VAL A 84 -9.99 -25.99 -7.81
N TYR A 85 -9.37 -26.32 -8.94
CA TYR A 85 -8.12 -27.09 -9.00
C TYR A 85 -7.21 -26.55 -10.09
N CYS A 86 -5.91 -26.53 -9.82
CA CYS A 86 -4.92 -26.21 -10.85
C CYS A 86 -4.91 -27.26 -11.96
N SER A 87 -5.28 -26.88 -13.19
CA SER A 87 -5.25 -27.76 -14.38
C SER A 87 -3.87 -28.36 -14.69
N LYS A 88 -2.78 -27.79 -14.14
CA LYS A 88 -1.41 -28.23 -14.37
C LYS A 88 -0.81 -29.12 -13.29
N CYS A 89 -1.19 -28.94 -12.02
CA CYS A 89 -0.60 -29.70 -10.91
C CYS A 89 -1.62 -30.39 -10.00
N GLY A 90 -2.92 -30.15 -10.19
CA GLY A 90 -4.00 -30.77 -9.43
C GLY A 90 -4.22 -30.23 -8.02
N GLU A 91 -3.44 -29.21 -7.61
CA GLU A 91 -3.55 -28.62 -6.26
C GLU A 91 -4.88 -27.88 -6.11
N ASN A 92 -5.55 -28.09 -4.97
CA ASN A 92 -6.82 -27.44 -4.64
C ASN A 92 -6.58 -25.96 -4.38
N THR A 93 -7.31 -25.12 -5.09
CA THR A 93 -7.24 -23.66 -4.96
C THR A 93 -8.22 -23.21 -3.90
N GLU A 94 -8.04 -23.67 -2.65
CA GLU A 94 -8.80 -23.11 -1.52
C GLU A 94 -8.66 -21.59 -1.61
N LYS A 95 -9.76 -20.93 -2.00
CA LYS A 95 -9.84 -19.49 -2.14
C LYS A 95 -9.31 -18.95 -0.82
N ALA A 96 -8.23 -18.17 -0.87
CA ALA A 96 -7.78 -17.42 0.28
C ALA A 96 -9.03 -16.72 0.84
N GLU A 97 -9.40 -17.06 2.08
CA GLU A 97 -10.57 -16.49 2.73
C GLU A 97 -10.52 -14.98 2.51
N GLU A 98 -11.56 -14.41 1.90
CA GLU A 98 -11.65 -12.98 1.70
C GLU A 98 -11.65 -12.34 3.10
N GLU A 99 -10.48 -11.85 3.52
CA GLU A 99 -10.34 -11.12 4.77
C GLU A 99 -11.35 -9.98 4.72
N SER A 100 -12.26 -9.97 5.69
CA SER A 100 -13.33 -8.99 5.72
C SER A 100 -12.73 -7.58 5.71
N GLN A 101 -13.25 -6.71 4.84
CA GLN A 101 -12.75 -5.35 4.65
C GLN A 101 -13.73 -4.31 5.23
N THR A 102 -13.20 -3.16 5.61
CA THR A 102 -13.93 -1.97 6.05
C THR A 102 -13.31 -0.73 5.42
N ASP A 103 -14.07 0.35 5.32
CA ASP A 103 -13.53 1.63 4.85
C ASP A 103 -12.77 2.34 5.97
N CYS A 104 -11.70 3.05 5.59
CA CYS A 104 -10.96 3.90 6.51
C CYS A 104 -11.80 5.10 6.95
N ASP A 105 -11.90 5.33 8.27
CA ASP A 105 -12.67 6.42 8.88
C ASP A 105 -12.23 7.83 8.40
N THR A 106 -11.00 7.97 7.89
CA THR A 106 -10.42 9.26 7.48
C THR A 106 -10.42 9.46 5.98
N CYS A 107 -9.98 8.46 5.20
CA CYS A 107 -9.75 8.63 3.76
C CYS A 107 -10.64 7.74 2.87
N GLY A 108 -11.48 6.89 3.45
CA GLY A 108 -12.41 6.03 2.72
C GLY A 108 -11.75 4.89 1.91
N THR A 109 -10.45 4.64 2.10
CA THR A 109 -9.79 3.49 1.48
C THR A 109 -10.25 2.19 2.13
N SER A 110 -10.54 1.15 1.33
CA SER A 110 -10.80 -0.19 1.83
C SER A 110 -9.56 -0.78 2.52
N ILE A 111 -9.72 -1.20 3.77
CA ILE A 111 -8.70 -1.76 4.64
C ILE A 111 -9.19 -3.05 5.30
N VAL A 112 -8.28 -3.92 5.75
CA VAL A 112 -8.66 -5.16 6.44
C VAL A 112 -9.26 -4.85 7.81
N ILE A 113 -10.34 -5.53 8.19
CA ILE A 113 -10.96 -5.40 9.52
C ILE A 113 -9.92 -5.69 10.60
N HIS A 114 -9.95 -4.92 11.71
CA HIS A 114 -8.95 -4.91 12.77
C HIS A 114 -7.57 -4.31 12.41
N SER A 115 -7.43 -3.64 11.26
CA SER A 115 -6.23 -2.83 10.97
C SER A 115 -6.12 -1.65 11.95
N ASN A 116 -5.02 -1.57 12.69
CA ASN A 116 -4.78 -0.46 13.63
C ASN A 116 -4.55 0.89 12.95
N PHE A 117 -4.03 0.88 11.72
CA PHE A 117 -3.70 2.07 10.93
C PHE A 117 -4.09 1.88 9.46
N CYS A 118 -4.47 2.96 8.79
CA CYS A 118 -4.70 2.96 7.35
C CYS A 118 -3.36 2.88 6.61
N HIS A 119 -3.21 1.92 5.70
CA HIS A 119 -2.00 1.78 4.89
C HIS A 119 -1.83 2.87 3.82
N VAL A 120 -2.86 3.71 3.60
CA VAL A 120 -2.83 4.82 2.64
C VAL A 120 -2.61 6.16 3.32
N CYS A 121 -3.44 6.54 4.29
CA CYS A 121 -3.35 7.85 4.94
C CYS A 121 -2.67 7.85 6.33
N GLY A 122 -2.30 6.67 6.84
CA GLY A 122 -1.61 6.53 8.13
C GLY A 122 -2.47 6.82 9.37
N SER A 123 -3.75 7.18 9.21
CA SER A 123 -4.65 7.44 10.33
C SER A 123 -4.89 6.18 11.17
N ARG A 124 -5.01 6.34 12.49
CA ARG A 124 -5.40 5.27 13.40
C ARG A 124 -6.89 4.97 13.22
N GLN A 125 -7.25 3.69 13.15
CA GLN A 125 -8.65 3.28 12.97
C GLN A 125 -9.33 2.98 14.31
N SER A 126 -10.61 3.31 14.41
CA SER A 126 -11.46 2.94 15.53
C SER A 126 -11.75 1.44 15.40
N GLN A 127 -11.12 0.58 16.22
CA GLN A 127 -11.58 -0.81 16.29
C GLN A 127 -12.91 -0.82 17.04
N GLY A 128 -14.00 -0.99 16.30
CA GLY A 128 -15.36 -1.23 16.83
C GLY A 128 -15.54 -2.69 17.22
#